data_AF-A0A7X8ZXH5-F1
#
_entry.id   AF-A0A7X8ZXH5-F1
#
_cell.length_a   1.000
_cell.length_b   1.000
_cell.length_c   1.000
_cell.angle_alpha   90.00
_cell.angle_beta   90.00
_cell.angle_gamma   90.00
#
_symmetry.space_group_name_H-M   'P 1'
#
loop_
_entity.id
_entity.type
_entity.pdbx_description
1 polymer ?
#
loop_
_entity_poly.entity_id
_entity_poly.type
_entity_poly.pdbx_seq_one_letter_code
_entity_poly.pdbx_strand_id
1 'polypeptide(L)' 'NTLIANLNWGGQRNIGKHWNYSYFLGVSYGRNLDSSYGTFYPGIDLKVAYVLPLF' A
#
# COMPACT_ATOMS: atom_id res chain seq x y z
N ASN A 1 17.03 -10.86 8.22
CA ASN A 1 16.51 -10.95 6.84
C ASN A 1 15.03 -11.30 6.86
N THR A 2 14.20 -10.56 6.12
CA THR A 2 12.74 -10.76 6.10
C THR A 2 12.21 -10.72 4.67
N LEU A 3 11.45 -11.75 4.29
CA LEU A 3 10.72 -11.81 3.04
C LEU A 3 9.31 -11.30 3.27
N ILE A 4 8.84 -10.36 2.45
CA ILE A 4 7.49 -9.79 2.56
C ILE A 4 6.76 -10.06 1.25
N ALA A 5 5.61 -10.73 1.33
CA ALA A 5 4.68 -10.92 0.23
C ALA A 5 3.37 -10.18 0.55
N ASN A 6 2.85 -9.43 -0.41
CA ASN A 6 1.64 -8.63 -0.22
C ASN A 6 0.63 -8.97 -1.32
N LEU A 7 -0.58 -9.33 -0.93
CA LEU A 7 -1.71 -9.47 -1.85
C LEU A 7 -2.64 -8.29 -1.65
N ASN A 8 -2.72 -7.44 -2.67
CA ASN A 8 -3.25 -6.11 -2.52
C ASN A 8 -4.36 -5.80 -3.53
N TRP A 9 -5.49 -5.26 -3.06
CA TRP A 9 -6.55 -4.70 -3.90
C TRP A 9 -6.75 -3.22 -3.56
N GLY A 10 -6.76 -2.36 -4.58
CA GLY A 10 -6.91 -0.94 -4.37
C GLY A 10 -7.42 -0.22 -5.58
N GLY A 11 -7.64 1.08 -5.39
CA GLY A 11 -8.07 1.98 -6.46
C GLY A 11 -7.45 3.35 -6.26
N GLN A 12 -7.20 4.02 -7.37
CA GLN A 12 -6.79 5.41 -7.40
C GLN A 12 -7.85 6.21 -8.16
N ARG A 13 -8.23 7.37 -7.61
CA ARG A 13 -9.18 8.28 -8.23
C ARG A 13 -8.70 9.72 -8.08
N ASN A 14 -8.83 10.45 -9.18
CA ASN A 14 -8.63 11.89 -9.18
C ASN A 14 -9.85 12.58 -8.55
N ILE A 15 -9.59 13.54 -7.67
CA ILE A 15 -10.59 14.44 -7.09
C ILE A 15 -10.38 15.81 -7.75
N GLY A 16 -11.20 16.11 -8.75
CA GLY A 16 -11.01 17.30 -9.58
C GLY A 16 -9.70 17.24 -10.39
N LYS A 17 -9.08 18.40 -10.62
CA LYS A 17 -7.86 18.53 -11.44
C LYS A 17 -6.55 18.48 -10.65
N HIS A 18 -6.63 18.68 -9.34
CA HIS A 18 -5.45 18.95 -8.52
C HIS A 18 -5.26 17.98 -7.36
N TRP A 19 -6.21 17.08 -7.11
CA TRP A 19 -6.09 16.12 -6.01
C TRP A 19 -6.20 14.70 -6.55
N ASN A 20 -5.42 13.81 -5.94
CA ASN A 20 -5.45 12.40 -6.20
C ASN A 20 -5.58 11.67 -4.86
N TYR A 21 -6.48 10.71 -4.83
CA TYR A 21 -6.73 9.85 -3.70
C TYR A 21 -6.50 8.40 -4.13
N SER A 22 -5.65 7.69 -3.41
CA SER A 22 -5.48 6.25 -3.58
C SER A 22 -5.67 5.53 -2.27
N TYR A 23 -6.34 4.40 -2.33
CA TYR A 23 -6.50 3.50 -1.21
C TYR A 23 -6.09 2.10 -1.62
N PHE A 24 -5.54 1.37 -0.67
CA PHE A 24 -5.20 -0.03 -0.80
C PHE A 24 -5.64 -0.77 0.47
N LEU A 25 -6.29 -1.91 0.27
CA LEU A 25 -6.67 -2.88 1.30
C LEU A 25 -6.23 -4.27 0.86
N GLY A 26 -5.60 -5.01 1.76
CA GLY A 26 -5.15 -6.37 1.46
C GLY A 26 -4.56 -7.08 2.64
N VAL A 27 -3.88 -8.18 2.33
CA VAL A 27 -3.26 -9.05 3.31
C VAL A 27 -1.78 -9.14 2.98
N SER A 28 -0.98 -8.92 4.01
CA SER A 28 0.47 -8.99 3.95
C SER A 28 0.95 -10.20 4.74
N TYR A 29 1.96 -10.87 4.23
CA TYR A 29 2.66 -11.97 4.88
C TYR A 29 4.13 -11.63 5.00
N GLY A 30 4.60 -11.49 6.24
CA GLY A 30 6.01 -11.34 6.56
C GLY A 30 6.58 -12.67 7.04
N ARG A 31 7.69 -13.12 6.46
CA ARG A 31 8.45 -14.29 6.92
C ARG A 31 9.85 -13.84 7.33
N ASN A 32 10.20 -14.10 8.59
CA ASN A 32 11.58 -13.96 9.02
C ASN A 32 12.41 -15.10 8.40
N LEU A 33 13.56 -14.77 7.83
CA LEU A 33 14.48 -15.74 7.24
C LEU A 33 15.52 -16.22 8.27
N ASP A 34 15.69 -15.48 9.36
CA ASP A 34 16.60 -15.83 10.46
C ASP A 34 15.87 -16.65 11.55
N SER A 35 14.54 -16.66 11.54
CA SER A 35 13.68 -17.40 12.47
C SER A 35 12.48 -17.97 11.74
N SER A 36 12.06 -19.20 12.02
CA SER A 36 11.01 -19.92 11.28
C SER A 36 9.57 -19.42 11.56
N TYR A 37 9.41 -18.13 11.83
CA TYR A 37 8.15 -17.50 12.13
C TYR A 37 7.66 -16.66 10.95
N GLY A 38 6.35 -16.74 10.70
CA GLY A 38 5.65 -15.92 9.71
C GLY A 38 4.43 -15.25 10.34
N THR A 39 4.05 -14.11 9.80
CA THR A 39 2.95 -13.28 10.32
C THR A 39 2.10 -12.80 9.18
N PHE A 40 0.79 -13.10 9.27
CA PHE A 40 -0.21 -12.43 8.46
C PHE A 40 -0.66 -11.16 9.16
N TYR A 41 -0.73 -10.06 8.44
CA TYR A 41 -1.23 -8.79 8.95
C TYR A 41 -2.05 -8.08 7.88
N PRO A 42 -3.07 -7.31 8.27
CA PRO A 42 -3.81 -6.48 7.32
C PRO A 42 -2.88 -5.40 6.76
N GLY A 43 -2.87 -5.27 5.44
CA GLY A 43 -2.23 -4.17 4.73
C GLY A 43 -3.28 -3.11 4.41
N ILE A 44 -3.10 -1.90 4.96
CA ILE A 44 -3.97 -0.76 4.70
C ILE A 44 -3.08 0.43 4.35
N ASP A 45 -3.36 1.10 3.23
CA ASP A 45 -2.68 2.32 2.83
C ASP A 45 -3.70 3.33 2.30
N LEU A 46 -3.49 4.58 2.69
CA LEU A 46 -4.30 5.72 2.28
C LEU A 46 -3.34 6.84 1.89
N LYS A 47 -3.45 7.31 0.65
CA LYS A 47 -2.65 8.44 0.18
C LYS A 47 -3.54 9.50 -0.41
N VAL A 48 -3.25 10.73 -0.01
CA VAL A 48 -3.82 11.95 -0.58
C VAL A 48 -2.66 12.75 -1.11
N ALA A 49 -2.68 13.05 -2.40
CA ALA A 49 -1.63 13.79 -3.07
C ALA A 49 -2.23 14.99 -3.81
N TYR A 50 -1.47 16.10 -3.81
CA TYR A 50 -1.78 17.26 -4.63
C TYR A 50 -0.95 17.20 -5.92
N VAL A 51 -1.61 17.29 -7.07
CA VAL A 51 -0.99 17.38 -8.38
C VAL A 51 -0.52 18.82 -8.56
N LEU A 52 0.79 19.04 -8.43
CA LEU A 52 1.40 20.31 -8.76
C LEU A 52 1.16 20.60 -10.26
N PRO A 53 0.59 21.76 -10.61
CA PRO A 53 0.59 22.18 -12.00
C PRO A 53 2.06 22.35 -12.42
N LEU A 54 2.53 21.49 -13.33
CA LEU A 54 3.79 21.74 -14.02
C LEU A 54 3.58 23.01 -14.86
N PHE A 55 4.50 23.97 -14.71
CA PHE A 55 4.57 25.19 -15.50
C PHE A 55 4.76 24.86 -16.99
#